data_AF-A0A0C9TM80-F1
#
_entry.id   AF-A0A0C9TM80-F1
#
_cell.length_a   1.000
_cell.length_b   1.000
_cell.length_c   1.000
_cell.angle_alpha   90.00
_cell.angle_beta   90.00
_cell.angle_gamma   90.00
#
_symmetry.space_group_name_H-M   'P 1'
#
loop_
_entity.id
_entity.type
_entity.pdbx_description
1 polymer ?
#
loop_
_entity_poly.entity_id
_entity_poly.type
_entity_poly.pdbx_seq_one_letter_code
_entity_poly.pdbx_strand_id
1 'polypeptide(L)'
;MSWNVSYICDLELILSTLTNCKDIVCAVNIQHDCIDSDCTEVIRLVVRQERAETMRTKPVIHHKLTPKYLLNTYSIHIYAHIYAALPSSLR
;
A
#
# COMPACT_ATOMS: atom_id res chain seq x y z
N MET A 1 -3.09 -15.52 20.52
CA MET A 1 -3.59 -14.16 20.22
C MET A 1 -3.42 -13.95 18.72
N SER A 2 -4.53 -14.07 18.01
CA SER A 2 -4.60 -14.15 16.56
C SER A 2 -4.52 -12.74 15.99
N TRP A 3 -3.32 -12.30 15.60
CA TRP A 3 -3.19 -11.08 14.84
C TRP A 3 -3.72 -11.35 13.44
N ASN A 4 -4.94 -10.88 13.16
CA ASN A 4 -5.44 -10.72 11.80
C ASN A 4 -4.51 -9.72 11.13
N VAL A 5 -3.48 -10.23 10.47
CA VAL A 5 -2.62 -9.45 9.60
C VAL A 5 -3.52 -9.00 8.45
N SER A 6 -4.04 -7.77 8.52
CA SER A 6 -4.53 -7.07 7.33
C SER A 6 -3.34 -6.98 6.40
N TYR A 7 -3.24 -7.98 5.52
CA TYR A 7 -2.20 -8.10 4.51
C TYR A 7 -2.19 -6.80 3.73
N ILE A 8 -1.08 -6.09 3.80
CA ILE A 8 -0.83 -4.86 3.06
C ILE A 8 -1.12 -5.15 1.58
N CYS A 9 -2.31 -4.73 1.13
CA CYS A 9 -2.71 -4.70 -0.26
C CYS A 9 -1.80 -3.68 -0.95
N ASP A 10 -0.99 -4.16 -1.88
CA ASP A 10 -0.15 -3.42 -2.81
C ASP A 10 0.74 -2.34 -2.18
N LEU A 11 1.95 -2.77 -1.77
CA LEU A 11 3.10 -1.87 -1.78
C LEU A 11 3.54 -1.67 -3.24
N GLU A 12 2.74 -0.97 -4.05
CA GLU A 12 3.22 -0.48 -5.35
C GLU A 12 4.23 0.63 -5.10
N LEU A 13 5.52 0.30 -5.15
CA LEU A 13 6.54 1.31 -5.39
C LEU A 13 6.34 1.84 -6.82
N ILE A 14 5.67 2.99 -6.95
CA ILE A 14 5.75 3.81 -8.16
C ILE A 14 7.17 4.42 -8.20
N LEU A 15 8.14 3.63 -8.64
CA LEU A 15 9.52 4.07 -8.89
C LEU A 15 9.81 4.34 -10.37
N SER A 16 8.83 4.15 -11.26
CA SER A 16 9.08 4.08 -12.70
C SER A 16 9.49 5.39 -13.38
N THR A 17 9.51 6.51 -12.66
CA THR A 17 9.80 7.86 -13.22
C THR A 17 10.82 8.69 -12.44
N LEU A 18 11.42 8.15 -11.38
CA LEU A 18 12.42 8.90 -10.59
C LEU A 18 13.83 8.60 -11.10
N THR A 19 14.44 9.58 -11.74
CA THR A 19 15.78 9.48 -12.35
C THR A 19 16.92 9.59 -11.33
N ASN A 20 16.66 10.01 -10.09
CA ASN A 20 17.66 10.09 -9.03
C ASN A 20 17.06 9.83 -7.63
N CYS A 21 17.63 8.88 -6.89
CA CYS A 21 17.19 8.56 -5.52
C CYS A 21 17.33 9.74 -4.54
N LYS A 22 18.18 10.73 -4.86
CA LYS A 22 18.37 11.94 -4.03
C LYS A 22 17.14 12.86 -4.01
N ASP A 23 16.24 12.73 -5.00
CA ASP A 23 15.03 13.54 -5.09
C ASP A 23 13.85 12.92 -4.32
N ILE A 24 14.04 11.74 -3.72
CA ILE A 24 13.02 11.05 -2.92
C ILE A 24 13.13 11.51 -1.47
N VAL A 25 12.16 12.30 -1.03
CA VAL A 25 12.10 12.79 0.37
C VAL A 25 11.66 11.67 1.31
N CYS A 26 10.63 10.90 0.94
CA CYS A 26 10.16 9.77 1.74
C CYS A 26 9.28 8.80 0.95
N ALA A 27 9.14 7.58 1.46
CA ALA A 27 8.17 6.59 0.98
C ALA A 27 6.94 6.59 1.89
N VAL A 28 5.75 6.55 1.31
CA VAL A 28 4.50 6.51 2.06
C VAL A 28 3.89 5.11 2.04
N ASN A 29 3.18 4.76 3.11
CA ASN A 29 2.39 3.54 3.16
C ASN A 29 0.94 3.91 2.84
N ILE A 30 0.49 3.54 1.63
CA ILE A 30 -0.88 3.71 1.16
C ILE A 30 -1.56 2.34 1.09
N GLN A 31 -2.86 2.32 1.31
CA GLN A 31 -3.72 1.14 1.15
C GLN A 31 -4.92 1.53 0.30
N HIS A 32 -5.35 0.66 -0.61
CA HIS A 32 -6.54 0.91 -1.43
C HIS A 32 -7.82 0.87 -0.58
N ASP A 33 -8.69 1.86 -0.74
CA ASP A 33 -10.00 1.86 -0.10
C ASP A 33 -10.98 0.97 -0.87
N CYS A 34 -10.92 -0.33 -0.56
CA CYS A 34 -11.73 -1.35 -1.20
C CYS A 34 -13.22 -1.22 -0.88
N ILE A 35 -13.56 -0.67 0.29
CA ILE A 35 -14.95 -0.55 0.74
C ILE A 35 -15.63 0.52 -0.12
N ASP A 36 -15.05 1.71 -0.19
CA ASP A 36 -15.60 2.82 -0.96
C ASP A 36 -15.46 2.65 -2.48
N SER A 37 -14.59 1.72 -2.91
CA SER A 37 -14.42 1.36 -4.31
C SER A 37 -15.24 0.14 -4.72
N ASP A 38 -15.93 -0.52 -3.79
CA ASP A 38 -16.74 -1.72 -4.04
C ASP A 38 -15.91 -2.84 -4.71
N CYS A 39 -14.69 -3.08 -4.22
CA CYS A 39 -13.83 -4.16 -4.70
C CYS A 39 -14.30 -5.50 -4.11
N THR A 40 -15.10 -6.23 -4.87
CA THR A 40 -15.72 -7.50 -4.44
C THR A 40 -15.15 -8.74 -5.11
N GLU A 41 -14.46 -8.56 -6.24
CA GLU A 41 -13.84 -9.67 -6.97
C GLU A 41 -12.64 -10.22 -6.18
N VAL A 42 -12.48 -11.54 -6.18
CA VAL A 42 -11.38 -12.24 -5.49
C VAL A 42 -10.63 -13.09 -6.50
N ILE A 43 -9.33 -12.88 -6.58
CA ILE A 43 -8.40 -13.66 -7.41
C ILE A 43 -7.47 -14.50 -6.53
N ARG A 44 -6.81 -15.51 -7.11
CA ARG A 44 -5.79 -16.32 -6.44
C ARG A 44 -4.41 -15.89 -6.90
N LEU A 45 -3.54 -15.50 -5.97
CA LEU A 45 -2.16 -15.16 -6.25
C LEU A 45 -1.20 -16.16 -5.61
N VAL A 46 -0.09 -16.44 -6.30
CA VAL A 46 1.01 -17.23 -5.76
C VAL A 46 1.68 -16.45 -4.64
N VAL A 47 1.89 -17.10 -3.50
CA VAL A 47 2.60 -16.52 -2.37
C VAL A 47 4.09 -16.50 -2.69
N ARG A 48 4.72 -15.34 -2.57
CA ARG A 48 6.18 -15.17 -2.65
C ARG A 48 6.77 -15.01 -1.26
N GLN A 49 7.93 -15.62 -1.03
CA GLN A 49 8.74 -15.46 0.17
C GLN A 49 10.19 -15.21 -0.26
N GLU A 50 10.86 -14.22 0.35
CA GLU A 50 12.24 -13.85 -0.01
C GLU A 50 12.46 -13.67 -1.52
N ARG A 51 11.45 -13.12 -2.21
CA ARG A 51 11.39 -12.94 -3.67
C ARG A 51 11.29 -14.24 -4.50
N ALA A 52 11.31 -15.41 -3.88
CA ALA A 52 11.04 -16.70 -4.53
C ALA A 52 9.53 -17.02 -4.53
N GLU A 53 9.04 -17.61 -5.61
CA GLU A 53 7.69 -18.18 -5.65
C GLU A 53 7.61 -19.44 -4.79
N THR A 54 6.47 -19.64 -4.15
CA THR A 54 6.17 -20.86 -3.40
C THR A 54 5.05 -21.63 -4.10
N MET A 55 4.84 -22.88 -3.71
CA MET A 55 3.69 -23.67 -4.19
C MET A 55 2.35 -23.23 -3.56
N ARG A 56 2.35 -22.26 -2.64
CA ARG A 56 1.14 -21.83 -1.94
C ARG A 56 0.47 -20.71 -2.73
N THR A 57 -0.85 -20.76 -2.79
CA THR A 57 -1.68 -19.65 -3.30
C THR A 57 -2.54 -19.10 -2.18
N LYS A 58 -2.96 -17.84 -2.33
CA LYS A 58 -3.90 -17.19 -1.42
C LYS A 58 -4.96 -16.40 -2.19
N PRO A 59 -6.21 -16.33 -1.67
CA PRO A 59 -7.19 -15.39 -2.19
C PRO A 59 -6.78 -13.95 -1.87
N VAL A 60 -6.95 -13.04 -2.83
CA VAL A 60 -6.68 -11.61 -2.70
C VAL A 60 -7.81 -10.85 -3.41
N ILE A 61 -8.21 -9.71 -2.86
CA ILE A 61 -9.17 -8.81 -3.51
C ILE A 61 -8.56 -8.28 -4.80
N HIS A 62 -9.30 -8.38 -5.91
CA HIS A 62 -8.93 -7.76 -7.17
C HIS A 62 -9.42 -6.31 -7.16
N HIS A 63 -8.47 -5.38 -7.15
CA HIS A 63 -8.77 -3.95 -7.01
C HIS A 63 -9.30 -3.37 -8.31
N LYS A 64 -10.41 -2.62 -8.23
CA LYS A 64 -10.83 -1.73 -9.32
C LYS A 64 -9.84 -0.56 -9.41
N LEU A 65 -9.63 -0.04 -10.63
CA LEU A 65 -8.75 1.09 -10.90
C LEU A 65 -9.39 2.42 -10.47
N THR A 66 -9.54 2.63 -9.17
CA THR A 66 -10.07 3.86 -8.56
C THR A 66 -8.98 4.59 -7.77
N PRO A 67 -8.95 5.94 -7.78
CA PRO A 67 -7.94 6.71 -7.07
C PRO A 67 -8.28 6.92 -5.58
N LYS A 68 -8.86 5.91 -4.90
CA LYS A 68 -9.27 6.00 -3.50
C LYS A 68 -8.30 5.21 -2.62
N TYR A 69 -7.58 5.94 -1.75
CA TYR A 69 -6.55 5.35 -0.91
C TYR A 69 -6.58 5.93 0.50
N LEU A 70 -6.21 5.09 1.46
CA LEU A 70 -5.96 5.44 2.84
C LEU A 70 -4.45 5.56 3.05
N LEU A 71 -3.99 6.73 3.51
CA LEU A 71 -2.60 7.01 3.82
C LEU A 71 -2.33 6.74 5.31
N ASN A 72 -1.39 5.85 5.63
CA ASN A 72 -0.92 5.69 6.99
C ASN A 72 0.06 6.80 7.37
N THR A 73 -0.47 7.85 7.97
CA THR A 73 0.29 9.03 8.41
C THR A 73 1.26 8.69 9.54
N TYR A 74 0.94 7.72 10.40
CA TYR A 74 1.75 7.28 11.56
C TYR A 74 2.84 6.26 11.22
N SER A 75 3.33 6.28 9.98
CA SER A 75 4.48 5.46 9.59
C SER A 75 5.71 5.86 10.44
N ILE A 76 6.23 4.88 11.20
CA ILE A 76 7.10 5.04 12.40
C ILE A 76 8.37 5.90 12.17
N HIS A 77 8.78 6.14 10.92
CA HIS A 77 9.98 6.90 10.59
C HIS A 77 9.76 8.10 9.67
N ILE A 78 8.52 8.35 9.22
CA ILE A 78 8.24 9.28 8.11
C ILE A 78 7.12 10.28 8.48
N TYR A 79 6.48 10.11 9.64
CA TYR A 79 5.37 10.94 10.13
C TYR A 79 5.61 12.45 9.98
N ALA A 80 6.79 12.96 10.32
CA ALA A 80 7.07 14.41 10.25
C ALA A 80 6.98 14.96 8.80
N HIS A 81 7.52 14.22 7.82
CA HIS A 81 7.45 14.60 6.41
C HIS A 81 6.02 14.49 5.87
N ILE A 82 5.29 13.44 6.24
CA ILE A 82 3.89 13.27 5.85
C ILE A 82 3.05 14.40 6.43
N TYR A 83 3.16 14.67 7.74
CA TYR A 83 2.40 15.69 8.43
C TYR A 83 2.62 17.09 7.84
N ALA A 84 3.87 17.42 7.49
CA ALA A 84 4.19 18.69 6.83
C ALA A 84 3.56 18.81 5.43
N ALA A 85 3.43 17.69 4.71
CA ALA A 85 2.83 17.64 3.37
C ALA A 85 1.29 17.61 3.38
N LEU A 86 0.65 17.32 4.52
CA LEU A 86 -0.81 17.33 4.61
C LEU A 86 -1.37 18.75 4.44
N PRO A 87 -2.47 18.91 3.67
CA PRO A 87 -3.19 20.17 3.62
C PRO A 87 -3.75 20.50 5.00
N SER A 88 -3.92 21.80 5.30
CA SER A 88 -4.37 22.26 6.62
C SER A 88 -5.69 21.65 7.09
N SER A 89 -6.55 21.23 6.15
CA SER A 89 -7.83 20.56 6.45
C SER A 89 -7.68 19.13 6.98
N LEU A 90 -6.49 18.53 6.88
CA LEU A 90 -6.17 17.16 7.28
C LEU A 90 -5.07 17.08 8.36
N ARG A 91 -4.63 18.23 8.89
CA ARG A 91 -3.60 18.33 9.94
C ARG A 91 -4.17 18.23 11.35
#